data_AF-A0A0F8XJ55-F1
#
_entry.id   AF-A0A0F8XJ55-F1
#
_cell.length_a   1.000
_cell.length_b   1.000
_cell.length_c   1.000
_cell.angle_alpha   90.00
_cell.angle_beta   90.00
_cell.angle_gamma   90.00
#
_symmetry.space_group_name_H-M   'P 1'
#
loop_
_entity.id
_entity.type
_entity.pdbx_description
1 polymer ?
#
loop_
_entity_poly.entity_id
_entity_poly.type
_entity_poly.pdbx_seq_one_letter_code
_entity_poly.pdbx_strand_id
1 'polypeptide(L)'
;MTIQLEDIAPQLKAEKEQRESQKLEELRHTVGVGTAVATITGDSKWAIYLNHMNSLIESAERQVRGYEQSLSNGDFLGGQAYGQAKVKLSDSRGLLKGLKQSTDLLTILINQGEKAAQEIYELTKQGIS
;
A
#
# COMPACT_ATOMS: atom_id res chain seq x y z
N MET A 1 25.50 -3.24 59.14
CA MET A 1 25.22 -4.25 58.09
C MET A 1 25.95 -3.79 56.86
N THR A 2 27.22 -4.19 56.74
CA THR A 2 28.15 -3.76 55.69
C THR A 2 27.96 -4.71 54.52
N ILE A 3 27.29 -4.24 53.47
CA ILE A 3 27.30 -4.94 52.18
C ILE A 3 28.76 -4.90 51.71
N GLN A 4 29.42 -6.05 51.68
CA GLN A 4 30.81 -6.13 51.23
C GLN A 4 30.84 -5.87 49.72
N LEU A 5 31.81 -5.09 49.26
CA LEU A 5 32.03 -4.77 47.84
C LEU A 5 32.07 -6.03 46.94
N GLU A 6 32.42 -7.17 47.52
CA GLU A 6 32.48 -8.50 46.90
C GLU A 6 31.09 -9.05 46.49
N ASP A 7 30.01 -8.66 47.17
CA ASP A 7 28.63 -9.06 46.82
C ASP A 7 27.98 -8.13 45.77
N ILE A 8 28.51 -6.92 45.61
CA ILE A 8 27.96 -5.88 44.71
C ILE A 8 28.49 -6.05 43.28
N ALA A 9 29.74 -6.47 43.12
CA ALA A 9 30.36 -6.64 41.80
C ALA A 9 29.69 -7.72 40.91
N PRO A 10 29.27 -8.89 41.45
CA PRO A 10 28.52 -9.89 40.69
C PRO A 10 27.13 -9.40 40.27
N GLN A 11 26.42 -8.67 41.15
CA GLN A 11 25.10 -8.11 40.86
C GLN A 11 25.16 -7.05 39.76
N LEU A 12 26.13 -6.13 39.83
CA LEU A 12 26.36 -5.12 38.79
C LEU A 12 26.69 -5.75 37.43
N LYS A 13 27.44 -6.85 37.43
CA LYS A 13 27.75 -7.58 36.19
C LYS A 13 26.51 -8.24 35.59
N ALA A 14 25.70 -8.89 36.42
CA ALA A 14 24.45 -9.52 35.99
C ALA A 14 23.43 -8.49 35.46
N GLU A 15 23.28 -7.34 36.14
CA GLU A 15 22.43 -6.24 35.65
C GLU A 15 22.92 -5.68 34.31
N LYS A 16 24.24 -5.57 34.13
CA LYS A 16 24.83 -5.12 32.87
C LYS A 16 24.57 -6.12 31.73
N GLU A 17 24.80 -7.41 31.96
CA GLU A 17 24.51 -8.47 30.97
C GLU A 17 23.01 -8.53 30.62
N GLN A 18 22.12 -8.34 31.61
CA GLN A 18 20.69 -8.29 31.39
C GLN A 18 20.28 -7.07 30.55
N ARG A 19 20.85 -5.89 30.81
CA ARG A 19 20.65 -4.69 29.97
C ARG A 19 21.16 -4.87 28.55
N GLU A 20 22.33 -5.49 28.38
CA GLU A 20 22.90 -5.76 27.05
C GLU A 20 22.02 -6.75 26.27
N SER A 21 21.51 -7.80 26.93
CA SER A 21 20.57 -8.75 26.33
C SER A 21 19.24 -8.10 25.93
N GLN A 22 18.70 -7.19 26.74
CA GLN A 22 17.48 -6.45 26.41
C GLN A 22 17.68 -5.56 25.19
N LYS A 23 18.79 -4.81 25.14
CA LYS A 23 19.15 -3.98 23.97
C LYS A 23 19.32 -4.81 22.70
N LEU A 24 19.92 -5.99 22.80
CA LEU A 24 20.07 -6.91 21.65
C LEU A 24 18.71 -7.40 21.13
N GLU A 25 17.76 -7.70 22.01
CA GLU A 25 16.43 -8.13 21.61
C GLU A 25 15.64 -6.96 20.96
N GLU A 26 15.74 -5.75 21.51
CA GLU A 26 15.15 -4.53 20.92
C GLU A 26 15.72 -4.21 19.52
N LEU A 27 17.03 -4.35 19.34
CA LEU A 27 17.70 -4.25 18.04
C LEU A 27 17.17 -5.32 17.07
N ARG A 28 17.01 -6.57 17.52
CA ARG A 28 16.49 -7.66 16.68
C ARG A 28 15.04 -7.41 16.26
N HIS A 29 14.20 -6.93 17.17
CA HIS A 29 12.82 -6.54 16.86
C HIS A 29 12.76 -5.42 15.84
N THR A 30 13.59 -4.39 15.99
CA THR A 30 13.62 -3.24 15.07
C THR A 30 14.09 -3.65 13.68
N VAL A 31 15.11 -4.50 13.58
CA VAL A 31 15.55 -5.05 12.28
C VAL A 31 14.47 -5.92 11.65
N GLY A 32 13.77 -6.74 12.45
CA GLY A 32 12.66 -7.57 11.97
C GLY A 32 11.50 -6.74 11.43
N VAL A 33 11.09 -5.70 12.17
CA VAL A 33 10.07 -4.74 11.74
C VAL A 33 10.50 -3.99 10.49
N GLY A 34 11.72 -3.46 10.45
CA GLY A 34 12.24 -2.77 9.26
C GLY A 34 12.25 -3.67 8.02
N THR A 35 12.56 -4.96 8.18
CA THR A 35 12.52 -5.95 7.09
C THR A 35 11.09 -6.21 6.62
N ALA A 36 10.14 -6.35 7.55
CA ALA A 36 8.72 -6.52 7.21
C ALA A 36 8.15 -5.29 6.50
N VAL A 37 8.46 -4.09 6.98
CA VAL A 37 8.09 -2.81 6.36
C VAL A 37 8.66 -2.70 4.96
N ALA A 38 9.96 -2.96 4.77
CA ALA A 38 10.60 -2.93 3.46
C ALA A 38 10.01 -3.97 2.49
N THR A 39 9.59 -5.14 3.01
CA THR A 39 8.95 -6.18 2.20
C THR A 39 7.54 -5.75 1.75
N ILE A 40 6.76 -5.15 2.63
CA ILE A 40 5.39 -4.71 2.33
C ILE A 40 5.39 -3.51 1.37
N THR A 41 6.24 -2.52 1.64
CA THR A 41 6.38 -1.30 0.82
C THR A 41 7.10 -1.56 -0.50
N GLY A 42 8.03 -2.52 -0.52
CA GLY A 42 8.77 -2.95 -1.71
C GLY A 42 8.08 -4.03 -2.55
N ASP A 43 6.85 -4.49 -2.19
CA ASP A 43 6.19 -5.55 -2.96
C ASP A 43 5.79 -5.05 -4.35
N SER A 44 6.59 -5.46 -5.34
CA SER A 44 6.37 -5.21 -6.76
C SER A 44 4.97 -5.57 -7.28
N LYS A 45 4.23 -6.45 -6.58
CA LYS A 45 2.84 -6.79 -6.92
C LYS A 45 1.92 -5.57 -6.88
N TRP A 46 2.13 -4.62 -5.97
CA TRP A 46 1.34 -3.39 -5.91
C TRP A 46 1.53 -2.54 -7.18
N ALA A 47 2.79 -2.38 -7.60
CA ALA A 47 3.11 -1.67 -8.84
C ALA A 47 2.54 -2.38 -10.07
N ILE A 48 2.65 -3.72 -10.15
CA ILE A 48 2.06 -4.52 -11.23
C ILE A 48 0.54 -4.36 -11.27
N TYR A 49 -0.12 -4.39 -10.11
CA TYR A 49 -1.56 -4.26 -10.01
C TYR A 49 -2.05 -2.85 -10.39
N LEU A 50 -1.37 -1.79 -9.92
CA LEU A 50 -1.67 -0.42 -10.32
C LEU A 50 -1.47 -0.22 -11.83
N ASN A 51 -0.39 -0.75 -12.40
CA ASN A 51 -0.15 -0.70 -13.84
C ASN A 51 -1.25 -1.41 -14.63
N HIS A 52 -1.69 -2.57 -14.16
CA HIS A 52 -2.81 -3.30 -14.78
C HIS A 52 -4.11 -2.50 -14.70
N MET A 53 -4.44 -1.92 -13.55
CA MET A 53 -5.62 -1.07 -13.37
C MET A 53 -5.58 0.16 -14.27
N ASN A 54 -4.43 0.83 -14.39
CA ASN A 54 -4.24 1.96 -15.30
C ASN A 54 -4.45 1.55 -16.77
N SER A 55 -3.93 0.39 -17.18
CA SER A 55 -4.18 -0.15 -18.53
C SER A 55 -5.66 -0.43 -18.78
N LEU A 56 -6.41 -0.91 -17.78
CA LEU A 56 -7.86 -1.11 -17.89
C LEU A 56 -8.61 0.22 -18.00
N ILE A 57 -8.21 1.24 -17.24
CA ILE A 57 -8.76 2.60 -17.33
C ILE A 57 -8.54 3.16 -18.73
N GLU A 58 -7.31 3.13 -19.25
CA GLU A 58 -7.00 3.63 -20.60
C GLU A 58 -7.83 2.92 -21.68
N SER A 59 -7.99 1.59 -21.54
CA SER A 59 -8.83 0.81 -22.44
C SER A 59 -10.30 1.24 -22.38
N ALA A 60 -10.84 1.41 -21.18
CA ALA A 60 -12.21 1.88 -20.99
C ALA A 60 -12.41 3.32 -21.51
N GLU A 61 -11.45 4.22 -21.33
CA GLU A 61 -11.48 5.58 -21.89
C GLU A 61 -11.47 5.57 -23.41
N ARG A 62 -10.67 4.69 -24.04
CA ARG A 62 -10.70 4.50 -25.50
C ARG A 62 -12.08 4.02 -25.97
N GLN A 63 -12.72 3.09 -25.27
CA GLN A 63 -14.06 2.62 -25.62
C GLN A 63 -15.11 3.73 -25.49
N VAL A 64 -15.10 4.48 -24.39
CA VAL A 64 -16.00 5.63 -24.19
C VAL A 64 -15.85 6.63 -25.32
N ARG A 65 -14.62 7.05 -25.64
CA ARG A 65 -14.35 7.98 -26.75
C ARG A 65 -14.83 7.42 -28.10
N GLY A 66 -14.60 6.14 -28.36
CA GLY A 66 -15.05 5.48 -29.59
C GLY A 66 -16.57 5.49 -29.76
N TYR A 67 -17.32 5.21 -28.69
CA TYR A 67 -18.78 5.29 -28.74
C TYR A 67 -19.29 6.74 -28.83
N GLU A 68 -18.67 7.70 -28.13
CA GLU A 68 -19.00 9.13 -28.25
C GLU A 68 -18.79 9.64 -29.68
N GLN A 69 -17.67 9.29 -30.29
CA GLN A 69 -17.37 9.64 -31.68
C GLN A 69 -18.37 8.99 -32.64
N SER A 70 -18.68 7.71 -32.45
CA SER A 70 -19.68 7.02 -33.27
C SER A 70 -21.04 7.71 -33.18
N LEU A 71 -21.47 8.09 -31.97
CA LEU A 71 -22.72 8.81 -31.72
C LEU A 71 -22.73 10.21 -32.33
N SER A 72 -21.58 10.89 -32.35
CA SER A 72 -21.43 12.21 -32.97
C SER A 72 -21.41 12.17 -34.49
N ASN A 73 -20.80 11.14 -35.09
CA ASN A 73 -20.70 11.00 -36.54
C ASN A 73 -22.06 10.67 -37.17
N GLY A 74 -22.96 10.02 -36.41
CA GLY A 74 -24.32 9.74 -36.87
C GLY A 74 -24.43 8.59 -37.88
N ASP A 75 -23.37 7.80 -38.06
CA ASP A 75 -23.28 6.67 -39.01
C ASP A 75 -24.06 5.43 -38.53
N PHE A 76 -25.35 5.61 -38.21
CA PHE A 76 -26.22 4.53 -37.77
C PHE A 76 -27.20 4.17 -38.87
N LEU A 77 -27.17 2.90 -39.28
CA LEU A 77 -28.11 2.31 -40.26
C LEU A 77 -29.57 2.23 -39.76
N GLY A 78 -29.88 2.82 -38.59
CA GLY A 78 -31.23 2.87 -38.01
C GLY A 78 -31.24 3.17 -36.51
N GLY A 79 -32.45 3.46 -35.98
CA GLY A 79 -32.65 3.82 -34.57
C GLY A 79 -32.24 2.73 -33.57
N GLN A 80 -32.31 1.46 -33.97
CA GLN A 80 -31.86 0.34 -33.13
C GLN A 80 -30.34 0.33 -32.92
N ALA A 81 -29.57 0.57 -33.99
CA ALA A 81 -28.10 0.65 -33.91
C ALA A 81 -27.66 1.85 -33.05
N TYR A 82 -28.34 2.99 -33.20
CA TYR A 82 -28.13 4.17 -32.36
C TYR A 82 -28.45 3.90 -30.89
N GLY A 83 -29.57 3.24 -30.60
CA GLY A 83 -29.96 2.86 -29.24
C GLY A 83 -28.95 1.92 -28.59
N GLN A 84 -28.45 0.92 -29.32
CA GLN A 84 -27.42 0.00 -28.82
C GLN A 84 -26.09 0.73 -28.53
N ALA A 85 -25.68 1.67 -29.37
CA ALA A 85 -24.48 2.47 -29.12
C ALA A 85 -24.61 3.33 -27.85
N LYS A 86 -25.79 3.89 -27.56
CA LYS A 86 -26.05 4.61 -26.30
C LYS A 86 -25.95 3.71 -25.07
N VAL A 87 -26.51 2.51 -25.13
CA VAL A 87 -26.42 1.54 -24.02
C VAL A 87 -24.95 1.18 -23.78
N LYS A 88 -24.21 0.80 -24.83
CA LYS A 88 -22.78 0.48 -24.73
C LYS A 88 -21.94 1.64 -24.19
N LEU A 89 -22.25 2.89 -24.58
CA LEU A 89 -21.61 4.08 -24.01
C LEU A 89 -21.89 4.20 -22.51
N SER A 90 -23.15 4.03 -22.10
CA SER A 90 -23.55 4.09 -20.69
C SER A 90 -22.82 3.03 -19.85
N ASP A 91 -22.79 1.79 -20.33
CA ASP A 91 -22.10 0.68 -19.66
C ASP A 91 -20.59 0.96 -19.54
N SER A 92 -19.97 1.44 -20.62
CA SER A 92 -18.54 1.78 -20.65
C SER A 92 -18.20 2.93 -19.70
N ARG A 93 -19.07 3.94 -19.58
CA ARG A 93 -18.92 5.03 -18.60
C ARG A 93 -19.07 4.52 -17.17
N GLY A 94 -20.02 3.61 -16.92
CA GLY A 94 -20.19 2.95 -15.64
C GLY A 94 -18.93 2.17 -15.23
N LEU A 95 -18.41 1.34 -16.14
CA LEU A 95 -17.16 0.60 -15.94
C LEU A 95 -15.98 1.52 -15.67
N LEU A 96 -15.79 2.56 -16.50
CA LEU A 96 -14.72 3.54 -16.32
C LEU A 96 -14.76 4.22 -14.95
N LYS A 97 -15.97 4.62 -14.50
CA LYS A 97 -16.16 5.22 -13.18
C LYS A 97 -15.78 4.24 -12.07
N GLY A 98 -16.22 2.99 -12.17
CA GLY A 98 -15.89 1.94 -11.19
C GLY A 98 -14.39 1.65 -11.11
N LEU A 99 -13.71 1.59 -12.26
CA LEU A 99 -12.25 1.39 -12.32
C LEU A 99 -11.48 2.56 -11.69
N LYS A 100 -11.88 3.80 -11.96
CA LYS A 100 -11.28 5.00 -11.34
C LYS A 100 -11.45 5.00 -9.83
N GLN A 101 -12.68 4.79 -9.34
CA GLN A 101 -12.95 4.72 -7.90
C GLN A 101 -12.18 3.59 -7.20
N SER A 102 -12.07 2.42 -7.84
CA SER A 102 -11.30 1.30 -7.29
C SER A 102 -9.81 1.65 -7.18
N THR A 103 -9.25 2.29 -8.21
CA THR A 103 -7.84 2.72 -8.23
C THR A 103 -7.55 3.79 -7.19
N ASP A 104 -8.48 4.74 -6.98
CA ASP A 104 -8.36 5.75 -5.93
C ASP A 104 -8.34 5.12 -4.53
N LEU A 105 -9.26 4.17 -4.27
CA LEU A 105 -9.31 3.44 -2.99
C LEU A 105 -8.02 2.65 -2.74
N LEU A 106 -7.50 1.98 -3.76
CA LEU A 106 -6.24 1.25 -3.67
C LEU A 106 -5.07 2.17 -3.34
N THR A 107 -5.01 3.33 -4.00
CA THR A 107 -3.97 4.33 -3.74
C THR A 107 -4.04 4.84 -2.30
N ILE A 108 -5.25 5.08 -1.77
CA ILE A 108 -5.45 5.48 -0.37
C ILE A 108 -4.96 4.39 0.58
N LEU A 109 -5.33 3.12 0.33
CA LEU A 109 -4.93 1.99 1.17
C LEU A 109 -3.41 1.78 1.17
N ILE A 110 -2.78 1.87 0.00
CA ILE A 110 -1.31 1.79 -0.13
C ILE A 110 -0.66 2.91 0.68
N ASN A 111 -1.07 4.16 0.48
CA ASN A 111 -0.50 5.32 1.18
C ASN A 111 -0.70 5.25 2.70
N GLN A 112 -1.87 4.76 3.17
CA GLN A 112 -2.12 4.56 4.60
C GLN A 112 -1.27 3.42 5.16
N GLY A 113 -1.13 2.32 4.41
CA GLY A 113 -0.26 1.21 4.77
C GLY A 113 1.21 1.64 4.89
N GLU A 114 1.71 2.41 3.93
CA GLU A 114 3.06 2.98 3.96
C GLU A 114 3.29 3.88 5.18
N LYS A 115 2.35 4.76 5.50
CA LYS A 115 2.42 5.62 6.69
C LYS A 115 2.45 4.81 7.98
N ALA A 116 1.54 3.85 8.14
CA ALA A 116 1.50 2.99 9.31
C ALA A 116 2.81 2.18 9.46
N ALA A 117 3.34 1.67 8.35
CA ALA A 117 4.61 0.96 8.32
C ALA A 117 5.78 1.85 8.78
N GLN A 118 5.82 3.11 8.33
CA GLN A 118 6.83 4.08 8.75
C GLN A 118 6.69 4.44 10.25
N GLU A 119 5.47 4.62 10.75
CA GLU A 119 5.24 4.91 12.18
C GLU A 119 5.73 3.78 13.08
N ILE A 120 5.47 2.52 12.71
CA ILE A 120 5.96 1.35 13.46
C ILE A 120 7.51 1.30 13.45
N TYR A 121 8.12 1.62 12.30
CA TYR A 121 9.58 1.71 12.21
C TYR A 121 10.17 2.80 13.13
N GLU A 122 9.56 3.99 13.16
CA GLU A 122 10.04 5.06 14.05
C GLU A 122 9.83 4.73 15.53
N LEU A 123 8.68 4.13 15.90
CA LEU A 123 8.41 3.71 17.28
C LEU A 123 9.41 2.65 17.78
N THR A 124 9.75 1.68 16.92
CA THR A 124 10.76 0.67 17.27
C THR A 124 12.16 1.25 17.40
N LYS A 125 12.52 2.21 16.54
CA LYS A 125 13.78 2.94 16.62
C LYS A 125 13.90 3.81 17.88
N GLN A 126 12.83 4.51 18.27
CA GLN A 126 12.79 5.33 19.48
C GLN A 126 12.89 4.50 20.77
N GLY A 127 12.46 3.24 20.74
CA GLY A 127 12.67 2.30 21.85
C GLY A 127 14.13 1.90 22.08
N ILE A 128 15.03 2.13 21.12
CA ILE A 128 16.46 1.76 21.20
C ILE A 128 17.34 2.91 21.73
N SER A 129 16.87 4.17 21.63
CA SER A 129 17.61 5.39 22.00
C SER A 129 17.43 5.75 23.48
#